data_AF-A0A251SXB0-F1
#
_entry.id   AF-A0A251SXB0-F1
#
_cell.length_a   1.000
_cell.length_b   1.000
_cell.length_c   1.000
_cell.angle_alpha   90.00
_cell.angle_beta   90.00
_cell.angle_gamma   90.00
#
_symmetry.space_group_name_H-M   'P 1'
#
loop_
_entity.id
_entity.type
_entity.pdbx_description
1 polymer ?
#
loop_
_entity_poly.entity_id
_entity_poly.type
_entity_poly.pdbx_seq_one_letter_code
_entity_poly.pdbx_strand_id
1 'polypeptide(L)'
;MPMDTYKGHGFRNDLFKMVADLKPGFIRFPGGSFAEGKSLLNAYWWKDTVGPWEERPGHMNDVWAYWTDDGLGYFEFLQLAEDLNATPIWDALDGIEFARGDPNSTWGSLRADMGHQEPFNLKHVAIGNQDFGRLSICSL
;
A
#
# COMPACT_ATOMS: atom_id res chain seq x y z
N MET A 1 -8.70 12.03 -13.29
CA MET A 1 -7.67 12.38 -12.28
C MET A 1 -7.17 13.81 -12.49
N PRO A 2 -6.68 14.49 -11.45
CA PRO A 2 -5.99 15.78 -11.60
C PRO A 2 -4.79 15.62 -12.54
N MET A 3 -4.63 16.54 -13.50
CA MET A 3 -3.50 16.49 -14.44
C MET A 3 -2.18 16.95 -13.80
N ASP A 4 -2.26 17.75 -12.73
CA ASP A 4 -1.11 18.26 -11.99
C ASP A 4 -0.82 17.37 -10.77
N THR A 5 -0.14 16.25 -11.00
CA THR A 5 0.28 15.30 -9.96
C THR A 5 1.78 15.10 -10.00
N TYR A 6 2.38 14.75 -8.87
CA TYR A 6 3.81 14.51 -8.77
C TYR A 6 4.21 13.36 -9.68
N LYS A 7 5.08 13.64 -10.66
CA LYS A 7 5.55 12.71 -11.71
C LYS A 7 4.44 11.99 -12.50
N GLY A 8 3.19 12.43 -12.42
CA GLY A 8 2.05 11.72 -13.00
C GLY A 8 1.55 10.53 -12.16
N HIS A 9 2.07 10.34 -10.94
CA HIS A 9 1.78 9.21 -10.06
C HIS A 9 0.52 9.40 -9.19
N GLY A 10 -0.30 10.44 -9.44
CA GLY A 10 -1.52 10.68 -8.65
C GLY A 10 -1.33 11.45 -7.34
N PHE A 11 -0.09 11.64 -6.88
CA PHE A 11 0.17 12.39 -5.64
C PHE A 11 0.03 13.90 -5.80
N ARG A 12 -0.51 14.55 -4.78
CA ARG A 12 -0.55 16.01 -4.71
C ARG A 12 0.85 16.59 -4.52
N ASN A 13 1.22 17.50 -5.41
CA ASN A 13 2.56 18.10 -5.47
C ASN A 13 2.97 18.87 -4.20
N ASP A 14 2.02 19.54 -3.54
CA ASP A 14 2.25 20.31 -2.33
C ASP A 14 2.57 19.40 -1.14
N LEU A 15 1.74 18.39 -0.90
CA LEU A 15 1.92 17.42 0.18
C LEU A 15 3.17 16.57 -0.02
N PHE A 16 3.43 16.14 -1.25
CA PHE A 16 4.63 15.38 -1.57
C PHE A 16 5.89 16.15 -1.18
N LYS A 17 5.97 17.44 -1.55
CA LYS A 17 7.13 18.29 -1.20
C LYS A 17 7.30 18.43 0.31
N MET A 18 6.21 18.64 1.05
CA MET A 18 6.27 18.73 2.51
C MET A 18 6.82 17.45 3.14
N VAL A 19 6.39 16.27 2.65
CA VAL A 19 6.89 14.98 3.13
C VAL A 19 8.34 14.76 2.71
N ALA A 20 8.71 15.11 1.49
CA ALA A 20 10.08 15.02 0.99
C ALA A 20 11.05 15.89 1.80
N ASP A 21 10.62 17.09 2.20
CA ASP A 21 11.41 18.01 3.02
C ASP A 21 11.71 17.47 4.42
N LEU A 22 10.84 16.59 4.96
CA LEU A 22 11.09 15.88 6.23
C LEU A 22 12.20 14.84 6.12
N LYS A 23 12.56 14.40 4.90
CA LYS A 23 13.56 13.35 4.62
C LYS A 23 13.30 12.06 5.43
N PRO A 24 12.12 11.44 5.29
CA PRO A 24 11.80 10.23 6.03
C PRO A 24 12.72 9.07 5.64
N GLY A 25 13.24 8.34 6.62
CA GLY A 25 14.06 7.15 6.36
C GLY A 25 13.23 5.91 6.00
N PHE A 26 11.98 5.84 6.46
CA PHE A 26 11.05 4.75 6.19
C PHE A 26 9.60 5.24 6.19
N ILE A 27 8.72 4.47 5.54
CA ILE A 27 7.26 4.71 5.53
C ILE A 27 6.58 3.38 5.81
N ARG A 28 5.71 3.35 6.83
CA ARG A 28 4.89 2.18 7.16
C ARG A 28 3.48 2.35 6.58
N PHE A 29 3.02 1.36 5.82
CA PHE A 29 1.69 1.32 5.18
C PHE A 29 1.25 -0.13 4.97
N PRO A 30 -0.06 -0.41 4.81
CA PRO A 30 -1.24 0.45 4.98
C PRO A 30 -1.66 0.46 6.47
N GLY A 31 -0.70 0.19 7.36
CA GLY A 31 -0.91 -0.28 8.72
C GLY A 31 -1.64 0.64 9.69
N GLY A 32 -1.55 0.27 10.96
CA GLY A 32 -2.50 0.73 11.96
C GLY A 32 -3.81 -0.07 11.85
N SER A 33 -4.82 0.33 12.61
CA SER A 33 -6.11 -0.36 12.63
C SER A 33 -6.86 -0.34 11.29
N PHE A 34 -6.39 0.45 10.31
CA PHE A 34 -6.90 0.44 8.94
C PHE A 34 -6.64 -0.91 8.26
N ALA A 35 -5.47 -1.51 8.45
CA ALA A 35 -5.11 -2.78 7.83
C ALA A 35 -5.90 -3.97 8.40
N GLU A 36 -6.24 -3.94 9.69
CA GLU A 36 -6.96 -5.02 10.37
C GLU A 36 -8.47 -5.00 10.14
N GLY A 37 -9.07 -3.81 10.20
CA GLY A 37 -10.53 -3.69 10.37
C GLY A 37 -11.01 -4.27 11.72
N LYS A 38 -12.27 -4.07 12.08
CA LYS A 38 -12.91 -4.75 13.24
C LYS A 38 -13.37 -6.15 12.89
N SER A 39 -13.50 -6.48 11.60
CA SER A 39 -13.82 -7.81 11.11
C SER A 39 -13.02 -8.11 9.84
N LEU A 40 -12.73 -9.39 9.59
CA LEU A 40 -12.02 -9.84 8.39
C LEU A 40 -12.73 -9.46 7.08
N LEU A 41 -14.06 -9.24 7.13
CA LEU A 41 -14.84 -8.79 5.98
C LEU A 41 -14.50 -7.34 5.57
N ASN A 42 -14.04 -6.54 6.52
CA ASN A 42 -13.70 -5.12 6.33
C ASN A 42 -12.20 -4.87 6.47
N ALA A 43 -11.38 -5.94 6.54
CA ALA A 43 -9.94 -5.84 6.55
C ALA A 43 -9.43 -5.34 5.20
N TYR A 44 -8.24 -4.75 5.21
CA TYR A 44 -7.61 -4.30 3.99
C TYR A 44 -7.04 -5.48 3.20
N TRP A 45 -7.59 -5.74 2.01
CA TRP A 45 -7.14 -6.81 1.11
C TRP A 45 -6.28 -6.22 0.00
N TRP A 46 -4.95 -6.30 0.14
CA TRP A 46 -4.02 -5.67 -0.80
C TRP A 46 -4.24 -6.08 -2.27
N LYS A 47 -4.68 -7.32 -2.50
CA LYS A 47 -4.99 -7.88 -3.83
C LYS A 47 -6.12 -7.12 -4.54
N ASP A 48 -7.03 -6.53 -3.78
CA ASP A 48 -8.15 -5.75 -4.30
C ASP A 48 -7.76 -4.28 -4.55
N THR A 49 -6.52 -3.91 -4.21
CA THR A 49 -5.97 -2.54 -4.34
C THR A 49 -4.90 -2.41 -5.42
N VAL A 50 -4.69 -3.47 -6.22
CA VAL A 50 -3.77 -3.50 -7.35
C VAL A 50 -4.55 -3.67 -8.65
N GLY A 51 -4.00 -3.21 -9.77
CA GLY A 51 -4.70 -3.14 -11.05
C GLY A 51 -5.41 -1.80 -11.30
N PRO A 52 -6.24 -1.71 -12.37
CA PRO A 52 -6.94 -0.48 -12.75
C PRO A 52 -7.80 0.05 -11.60
N TRP A 53 -7.69 1.34 -11.28
CA TRP A 53 -8.38 1.92 -10.13
C TRP A 53 -9.90 1.87 -10.27
N GLU A 54 -10.42 1.93 -11.49
CA GLU A 54 -11.85 1.87 -11.80
C GLU A 54 -12.48 0.50 -11.46
N GLU A 55 -11.66 -0.55 -11.39
CA GLU A 55 -12.11 -1.92 -11.11
C GLU A 55 -11.97 -2.29 -9.63
N ARG A 56 -11.38 -1.41 -8.81
CA ARG A 56 -11.18 -1.65 -7.38
C ARG A 56 -12.53 -1.53 -6.65
N PRO A 57 -12.94 -2.55 -5.88
CA PRO A 57 -14.24 -2.54 -5.21
C PRO A 57 -14.32 -1.52 -4.06
N GLY A 58 -13.17 -1.12 -3.51
CA GLY A 58 -13.09 -0.41 -2.24
C GLY A 58 -13.57 -1.27 -1.07
N HIS A 59 -13.56 -0.71 0.13
CA HIS A 59 -14.18 -1.35 1.29
C HIS A 59 -14.66 -0.35 2.33
N MET A 60 -15.54 -0.81 3.23
CA MET A 60 -15.91 -0.02 4.41
C MET A 60 -14.81 -0.17 5.46
N ASN A 61 -14.16 0.93 5.83
CA ASN A 61 -13.29 0.94 7.00
C ASN A 61 -14.13 1.14 8.26
N ASP A 62 -14.40 0.05 8.97
CA ASP A 62 -15.25 0.05 10.17
C ASP A 62 -14.57 0.62 11.42
N VAL A 63 -13.23 0.70 11.45
CA VAL A 63 -12.47 1.33 12.53
C VAL A 63 -12.66 2.84 12.51
N TRP A 64 -12.54 3.44 11.33
CA TRP A 64 -12.63 4.88 11.11
C TRP A 64 -13.99 5.35 10.58
N ALA A 65 -14.92 4.42 10.34
CA ALA A 65 -16.30 4.64 9.92
C ALA A 65 -16.44 5.43 8.60
N TYR A 66 -15.57 5.15 7.62
CA TYR A 66 -15.67 5.72 6.28
C TYR A 66 -15.48 4.66 5.20
N TRP A 67 -16.08 4.89 4.04
CA TRP A 67 -15.85 4.08 2.84
C TRP A 67 -14.56 4.54 2.16
N THR A 68 -13.66 3.59 1.88
CA THR A 68 -12.46 3.82 1.07
C THR A 68 -12.68 3.24 -0.32
N ASP A 69 -12.26 3.98 -1.34
CA ASP A 69 -12.24 3.52 -2.72
C ASP A 69 -11.01 2.66 -3.04
N ASP A 70 -10.06 2.58 -2.12
CA ASP A 70 -8.76 1.93 -2.28
C ASP A 70 -7.99 2.40 -3.52
N GLY A 71 -8.24 3.65 -3.93
CA GLY A 71 -7.52 4.31 -5.01
C GLY A 71 -6.04 4.51 -4.69
N LEU A 72 -5.71 4.72 -3.41
CA LEU A 72 -4.34 4.67 -2.91
C LEU A 72 -4.05 3.27 -2.35
N GLY A 73 -3.62 2.38 -3.23
CA GLY A 73 -3.40 0.97 -2.97
C GLY A 73 -1.93 0.61 -2.76
N TYR A 74 -1.66 -0.70 -2.82
CA TYR A 74 -0.33 -1.23 -2.51
C TYR A 74 0.77 -0.68 -3.42
N PHE A 75 0.48 -0.62 -4.72
CA PHE A 75 1.43 -0.14 -5.73
C PHE A 75 1.77 1.33 -5.54
N GLU A 76 0.76 2.16 -5.30
CA GLU A 76 0.96 3.61 -5.16
C GLU A 76 1.82 3.93 -3.93
N PHE A 77 1.63 3.22 -2.80
CA PHE A 77 2.48 3.42 -1.62
C PHE A 77 3.93 2.96 -1.82
N LEU A 78 4.16 1.88 -2.58
CA LEU A 78 5.51 1.45 -2.93
C LEU A 78 6.21 2.49 -3.81
N GLN A 79 5.49 3.04 -4.79
CA GLN A 79 5.96 4.11 -5.65
C GLN A 79 6.26 5.39 -4.85
N LEU A 80 5.41 5.74 -3.88
CA LEU A 80 5.66 6.86 -2.96
C LEU A 80 6.95 6.68 -2.15
N ALA A 81 7.19 5.48 -1.63
CA ALA A 81 8.40 5.19 -0.87
C ALA A 81 9.66 5.30 -1.74
N GLU A 82 9.60 4.81 -2.97
CA GLU A 82 10.68 4.96 -3.96
C GLU A 82 10.95 6.43 -4.29
N ASP A 83 9.88 7.19 -4.56
CA ASP A 83 9.98 8.62 -4.90
C ASP A 83 10.53 9.48 -3.76
N LEU A 84 10.26 9.10 -2.52
CA LEU A 84 10.79 9.75 -1.32
C LEU A 84 12.18 9.22 -0.92
N ASN A 85 12.71 8.22 -1.63
CA ASN A 85 13.93 7.49 -1.28
C ASN A 85 13.87 6.93 0.16
N ALA A 86 12.69 6.52 0.59
CA ALA A 86 12.40 5.95 1.90
C ALA A 86 12.25 4.44 1.80
N THR A 87 12.57 3.71 2.87
CA THR A 87 12.36 2.26 2.90
C THR A 87 10.89 1.95 3.18
N PRO A 88 10.17 1.23 2.30
CA PRO A 88 8.81 0.80 2.60
C PRO A 88 8.83 -0.27 3.69
N ILE A 89 7.94 -0.13 4.68
CA ILE A 89 7.64 -1.14 5.69
C ILE A 89 6.21 -1.59 5.45
N TRP A 90 6.08 -2.80 4.94
CA TRP A 90 4.81 -3.37 4.53
C TRP A 90 4.21 -4.28 5.61
N ASP A 91 2.91 -4.13 5.86
CA ASP A 91 2.19 -4.85 6.93
C ASP A 91 1.33 -6.01 6.39
N ALA A 92 1.92 -6.99 5.70
CA ALA A 92 1.28 -8.29 5.36
C ALA A 92 2.27 -9.25 4.64
N LEU A 93 2.10 -10.56 4.84
CA LEU A 93 3.02 -11.57 4.28
C LEU A 93 2.83 -11.85 2.77
N ASP A 94 1.63 -11.66 2.22
CA ASP A 94 1.30 -12.07 0.84
C ASP A 94 1.84 -11.12 -0.26
N GLY A 95 2.09 -9.84 0.05
CA GLY A 95 2.48 -8.81 -0.94
C GLY A 95 3.92 -8.90 -1.44
N ILE A 96 4.73 -9.80 -0.88
CA ILE A 96 6.18 -9.86 -1.15
C ILE A 96 6.47 -10.24 -2.61
N GLU A 97 5.70 -11.17 -3.20
CA GLU A 97 5.90 -11.57 -4.60
C GLU A 97 5.57 -10.43 -5.57
N PHE A 98 4.53 -9.65 -5.30
CA PHE A 98 4.23 -8.46 -6.10
C PHE A 98 5.39 -7.45 -6.04
N ALA A 99 5.88 -7.16 -4.83
CA ALA A 99 6.93 -6.17 -4.63
C ALA A 99 8.31 -6.61 -5.16
N ARG A 100 8.65 -7.90 -5.06
CA ARG A 100 10.01 -8.41 -5.30
C ARG A 100 10.15 -9.49 -6.38
N GLY A 101 9.04 -10.05 -6.83
CA GLY A 101 9.01 -11.13 -7.80
C GLY A 101 9.53 -10.72 -9.18
N ASP A 102 9.96 -11.72 -9.93
CA ASP A 102 10.36 -11.58 -11.34
C ASP A 102 9.18 -11.08 -12.18
N PRO A 103 9.38 -10.22 -13.18
CA PRO A 103 8.31 -9.75 -14.08
C PRO A 103 7.52 -10.87 -14.79
N ASN A 104 8.04 -12.11 -14.84
CA ASN A 104 7.34 -13.26 -15.41
C ASN A 104 6.58 -14.10 -14.38
N SER A 105 6.66 -13.75 -13.09
CA SER A 105 5.86 -14.37 -12.03
C SER A 105 4.44 -13.82 -12.02
N THR A 106 3.49 -14.53 -11.39
CA THR A 106 2.07 -14.15 -11.39
C THR A 106 1.85 -12.73 -10.88
N TRP A 107 2.52 -12.35 -9.80
CA TRP A 107 2.36 -11.02 -9.21
C TRP A 107 3.39 -10.00 -9.71
N GLY A 108 4.57 -10.45 -10.13
CA GLY A 108 5.57 -9.56 -10.74
C GLY A 108 5.17 -9.09 -12.15
N SER A 109 4.43 -9.90 -12.91
CA SER A 109 3.87 -9.47 -14.20
C SER A 109 2.82 -8.39 -14.01
N LEU A 110 1.97 -8.51 -12.99
CA LEU A 110 0.99 -7.46 -12.67
C LEU A 110 1.68 -6.13 -12.30
N ARG A 111 2.76 -6.18 -11.51
CA ARG A 111 3.58 -4.99 -11.22
C ARG A 111 4.15 -4.37 -12.51
N ALA A 112 4.68 -5.21 -13.40
CA ALA A 112 5.21 -4.78 -14.68
C ALA A 112 4.14 -4.14 -15.59
N ASP A 113 2.94 -4.74 -15.65
CA ASP A 113 1.79 -4.23 -16.38
C ASP A 113 1.29 -2.89 -15.83
N MET A 114 1.43 -2.67 -14.52
CA MET A 114 1.19 -1.37 -13.86
C MET A 114 2.28 -0.32 -14.15
N GLY A 115 3.26 -0.64 -15.01
CA GLY A 115 4.29 0.29 -15.48
C GLY A 115 5.60 0.25 -14.70
N HIS A 116 5.81 -0.74 -13.82
CA HIS A 116 7.03 -0.85 -13.02
C HIS A 116 7.67 -2.24 -13.13
N GLN A 117 8.64 -2.37 -14.03
CA GLN A 117 9.31 -3.65 -14.31
C GLN A 117 10.26 -4.06 -13.19
N GLU A 118 10.90 -3.12 -12.51
CA GLU A 118 11.94 -3.41 -11.53
C GLU A 118 11.36 -3.79 -10.16
N PRO A 119 12.02 -4.68 -9.39
CA PRO A 119 11.61 -4.96 -8.02
C PRO A 119 11.74 -3.73 -7.09
N PHE A 120 10.78 -3.54 -6.18
CA PHE A 120 10.87 -2.51 -5.15
C PHE A 120 11.88 -2.90 -4.05
N ASN A 121 12.49 -1.90 -3.43
CA ASN A 121 13.46 -2.08 -2.34
C ASN A 121 12.80 -2.41 -0.98
N LEU A 122 12.01 -3.48 -0.94
CA LEU A 122 11.33 -3.95 0.26
C LEU A 122 12.30 -4.74 1.16
N LYS A 123 12.80 -4.08 2.21
CA LYS A 123 13.74 -4.66 3.20
C LYS A 123 13.08 -5.10 4.50
N HIS A 124 11.96 -4.50 4.87
CA HIS A 124 11.29 -4.75 6.15
C HIS A 124 9.83 -5.07 5.91
N VAL A 125 9.34 -6.09 6.61
CA VAL A 125 7.94 -6.51 6.63
C VAL A 125 7.49 -6.49 8.08
N ALA A 126 6.43 -5.73 8.36
CA ALA A 126 5.67 -5.81 9.59
C ALA A 126 4.64 -6.94 9.46
N ILE A 127 4.45 -7.69 10.53
CA ILE A 127 3.47 -8.78 10.60
C ILE A 127 2.47 -8.38 11.66
N GLY A 128 1.27 -8.02 11.21
CA GLY A 128 0.19 -7.60 12.09
C GLY A 128 0.37 -6.19 12.66
N ASN A 129 -0.68 -5.67 13.27
CA ASN A 129 -0.63 -4.40 13.95
C ASN A 129 -1.26 -4.52 15.34
N GLN A 130 -0.58 -3.93 16.35
CA GLN A 130 -1.06 -3.83 17.72
C GLN A 130 -1.61 -5.13 18.37
N ASP A 131 -0.96 -6.27 18.12
CA ASP A 131 -1.33 -7.60 18.66
C ASP A 131 -1.28 -7.78 20.19
N PHE A 132 -1.02 -6.69 20.92
CA PHE A 132 -1.09 -6.63 22.37
C PHE A 132 -2.47 -6.21 22.88
N GLY A 133 -3.36 -5.74 21.99
CA GLY A 133 -4.71 -5.27 22.31
C GLY A 133 -5.80 -6.32 22.10
N ARG A 134 -6.93 -6.18 22.81
CA ARG A 134 -8.10 -7.06 22.71
C ARG A 134 -8.87 -6.96 21.37
N LEU A 135 -8.26 -6.35 20.34
CA LEU A 135 -8.91 -5.92 19.09
C LEU A 135 -8.34 -6.56 17.82
N SER A 136 -7.17 -7.21 17.85
CA SER A 136 -6.60 -7.81 16.64
C SER A 136 -6.93 -9.31 16.57
N ILE A 137 -7.59 -9.71 15.48
CA ILE A 137 -7.82 -11.12 15.15
C ILE A 137 -6.53 -11.67 14.54
N CYS A 138 -5.65 -12.20 15.39
CA CYS A 138 -4.70 -13.23 14.97
C CYS A 138 -5.51 -14.50 14.68
N SER A 139 -5.79 -14.80 13.42
CA SER A 139 -6.20 -16.14 13.00
C SER A 139 -5.19 -16.61 11.95
N LEU A 140 -4.41 -17.62 12.39
CA LEU A 140 -3.45 -18.40 11.63
C LEU A 140 -4.01 -18.92 10.30
#